data_AF-A0A1H0PC77-F1
#
_entry.id   AF-A0A1H0PC77-F1
#
_cell.length_a   1.000
_cell.length_b   1.000
_cell.length_c   1.000
_cell.angle_alpha   90.00
_cell.angle_beta   90.00
_cell.angle_gamma   90.00
#
_symmetry.space_group_name_H-M   'P 1'
#
loop_
_entity.id
_entity.type
_entity.pdbx_description
1 polymer ?
#
loop_
_entity_poly.entity_id
_entity_poly.type
_entity_poly.pdbx_seq_one_letter_code
_entity_poly.pdbx_strand_id
1 'polypeptide(L)'
;MEIFSKIADWFIATHIHEQIMEVDFTGLFTNPWFMVPFVTLVIYMLYKQRWKDMIIIGLCIGVWYVSGTPYMNSLIRNGEIQIDKILPVVFGGAAVLGLIIYLLFGRSD
;
A
#
# COMPACT_ATOMS: atom_id res chain seq x y z
N MET A 1 -25.77 17.09 8.24
CA MET A 1 -25.80 15.77 8.93
C MET A 1 -26.33 14.66 8.01
N GLU A 2 -27.34 14.88 7.17
CA GLU A 2 -27.85 13.85 6.22
C GLU A 2 -26.83 13.31 5.20
N ILE A 3 -25.89 14.12 4.73
CA ILE A 3 -24.89 13.65 3.75
C ILE A 3 -23.93 12.66 4.42
N PHE A 4 -23.53 12.92 5.66
CA PHE A 4 -22.67 12.01 6.43
C PHE A 4 -23.38 10.70 6.78
N SER A 5 -24.68 10.75 7.11
CA SER A 5 -25.45 9.52 7.33
C SER A 5 -25.60 8.71 6.04
N LYS A 6 -25.90 9.35 4.91
CA LYS A 6 -25.97 8.66 3.60
C LYS A 6 -24.63 8.04 3.17
N ILE A 7 -23.52 8.71 3.45
CA ILE A 7 -22.18 8.16 3.17
C ILE A 7 -21.88 6.98 4.10
N ALA A 8 -22.24 7.07 5.39
CA ALA A 8 -22.08 5.98 6.34
C ALA A 8 -22.96 4.77 5.97
N ASP A 9 -24.22 5.01 5.62
CA ASP A 9 -25.17 3.99 5.19
C ASP A 9 -24.70 3.32 3.89
N TRP A 10 -24.18 4.09 2.93
CA TRP A 10 -23.57 3.55 1.71
C TRP A 10 -22.32 2.72 2.02
N PHE A 11 -21.44 3.20 2.90
CA PHE A 11 -20.21 2.51 3.29
C PHE A 11 -20.51 1.17 3.98
N ILE A 12 -21.53 1.14 4.83
CA ILE A 12 -22.01 -0.08 5.49
C ILE A 12 -22.65 -1.01 4.44
N ALA A 13 -23.56 -0.49 3.60
CA ALA A 13 -24.28 -1.28 2.61
C ALA A 13 -23.40 -1.87 1.50
N THR A 14 -22.27 -1.24 1.19
CA THR A 14 -21.33 -1.71 0.17
C THR A 14 -20.34 -2.74 0.70
N HIS A 15 -20.33 -3.01 2.01
CA HIS A 15 -19.39 -3.93 2.66
C HIS A 15 -17.92 -3.64 2.29
N ILE A 16 -17.59 -2.37 2.00
CA ILE A 16 -16.24 -1.98 1.56
C ILE A 16 -15.19 -2.33 2.62
N HIS A 17 -15.56 -2.26 3.91
CA HIS A 17 -14.67 -2.66 5.00
C HIS A 17 -14.26 -4.14 4.92
N GLU A 18 -15.21 -5.04 4.68
CA GLU A 18 -14.95 -6.48 4.45
C GLU A 18 -14.10 -6.67 3.19
N GLN A 19 -14.42 -5.96 2.09
CA GLN A 19 -13.65 -6.03 0.85
C GLN A 19 -12.18 -5.62 1.03
N ILE A 20 -11.90 -4.65 1.91
CA ILE A 20 -10.52 -4.21 2.20
C ILE A 20 -9.80 -5.24 3.08
N MET A 21 -10.48 -5.84 4.06
CA MET A 21 -9.86 -6.83 4.95
C MET A 21 -9.67 -8.19 4.29
N GLU A 22 -10.56 -8.56 3.36
CA GLU A 22 -10.56 -9.83 2.63
C GLU A 22 -10.07 -9.66 1.19
N VAL A 23 -9.24 -8.64 0.92
CA VAL A 23 -8.67 -8.44 -0.42
C VAL A 23 -8.00 -9.74 -0.87
N ASP A 24 -8.55 -10.35 -1.93
CA ASP A 24 -7.96 -11.52 -2.55
C ASP A 24 -6.76 -11.07 -3.39
N PHE A 25 -5.60 -11.04 -2.74
CA PHE A 25 -4.33 -10.71 -3.37
C PHE A 25 -4.06 -11.58 -4.59
N THR A 26 -4.42 -12.87 -4.53
CA THR A 26 -4.22 -13.81 -5.63
C THR A 26 -5.20 -13.50 -6.77
N GLY A 27 -6.46 -13.25 -6.42
CA GLY A 27 -7.51 -12.82 -7.32
C GLY A 27 -7.13 -11.58 -8.13
N LEU A 28 -6.46 -10.60 -7.52
CA LEU A 28 -6.02 -9.37 -8.17
C LEU A 28 -5.07 -9.65 -9.36
N PHE A 29 -4.09 -10.54 -9.19
CA PHE A 29 -3.12 -10.90 -10.24
C PHE A 29 -3.66 -11.93 -11.24
N THR A 30 -4.81 -12.54 -10.97
CA THR A 30 -5.54 -13.35 -11.96
C THR A 30 -6.61 -12.58 -12.72
N ASN A 31 -6.97 -11.37 -12.26
CA ASN A 31 -7.98 -10.54 -12.88
C ASN A 31 -7.42 -9.80 -14.10
N PRO A 32 -7.91 -10.09 -15.33
CA PRO A 32 -7.42 -9.44 -16.54
C PRO A 32 -7.58 -7.92 -16.55
N TRP A 33 -8.63 -7.39 -15.89
CA TRP A 33 -8.88 -5.96 -15.80
C TRP A 33 -7.85 -5.21 -14.96
N PHE A 34 -7.21 -5.90 -14.01
CA PHE A 34 -6.08 -5.35 -13.26
C PHE A 34 -4.76 -5.61 -14.00
N MET A 35 -4.56 -6.85 -14.47
CA MET A 35 -3.30 -7.28 -15.06
C MET A 35 -2.97 -6.57 -16.37
N VAL A 36 -3.93 -6.34 -17.25
CA VAL A 36 -3.66 -5.70 -18.55
C VAL A 36 -3.16 -4.26 -18.37
N PRO A 37 -3.82 -3.37 -17.62
CA PRO A 37 -3.29 -2.04 -17.31
C PRO A 37 -1.96 -2.09 -16.55
N PHE A 38 -1.83 -2.97 -15.55
CA PHE A 38 -0.62 -3.09 -14.74
C PHE A 38 0.61 -3.49 -15.57
N VAL A 39 0.49 -4.55 -16.37
CA VAL A 39 1.57 -5.01 -17.27
C VAL A 39 1.89 -3.94 -18.31
N THR A 40 0.88 -3.27 -18.87
CA THR A 40 1.09 -2.17 -19.83
C THR A 40 1.87 -1.03 -19.19
N LEU A 41 1.55 -0.64 -17.96
CA LEU A 41 2.28 0.38 -17.20
C LEU A 41 3.74 -0.02 -17.00
N VAL A 42 3.98 -1.26 -16.57
CA VAL A 42 5.34 -1.79 -16.33
C VAL A 42 6.16 -1.81 -17.63
N ILE A 43 5.60 -2.32 -18.72
CA ILE A 43 6.27 -2.35 -20.04
C ILE A 43 6.56 -0.92 -20.52
N TYR A 44 5.63 0.01 -20.36
CA TYR A 44 5.82 1.41 -20.73
C TYR A 44 6.94 2.08 -19.92
N MET A 45 7.01 1.81 -18.61
CA MET A 45 8.07 2.32 -17.75
C MET A 45 9.45 1.73 -18.10
N LEU A 46 9.51 0.43 -18.40
CA LEU A 46 10.72 -0.24 -18.89
C LEU A 46 11.19 0.36 -20.22
N TYR A 47 10.26 0.56 -21.17
CA TYR A 47 10.55 1.18 -22.46
C TYR A 47 11.15 2.59 -22.31
N LYS A 48 10.62 3.40 -21.38
CA LYS A 48 11.14 4.73 -21.08
C LYS A 48 12.33 4.74 -20.11
N GLN A 49 12.85 3.58 -19.72
CA GLN A 49 13.95 3.44 -18.74
C GLN A 49 13.71 4.21 -17.44
N ARG A 50 12.45 4.26 -16.97
CA ARG A 50 12.02 4.98 -15.77
C ARG A 50 12.31 4.18 -14.50
N TRP A 51 13.56 3.78 -14.31
CA TRP A 51 14.00 2.92 -13.20
C TRP A 51 13.69 3.51 -11.82
N LYS A 52 13.83 4.84 -11.67
CA LYS A 52 13.49 5.56 -10.44
C LYS A 52 12.02 5.33 -10.05
N ASP A 53 11.11 5.51 -11.01
CA ASP A 53 9.67 5.38 -10.78
C ASP A 53 9.28 3.92 -10.50
N MET A 54 9.92 2.96 -11.18
CA MET A 54 9.70 1.54 -10.93
C MET A 54 10.11 1.12 -9.51
N ILE A 55 11.25 1.62 -9.03
CA ILE A 55 11.71 1.38 -7.66
C ILE A 55 10.71 1.96 -6.65
N ILE A 56 10.24 3.19 -6.88
CA ILE A 56 9.26 3.83 -5.98
C ILE A 56 7.95 3.05 -5.95
N ILE A 57 7.43 2.63 -7.11
CA ILE A 57 6.22 1.80 -7.18
C ILE A 57 6.42 0.48 -6.44
N GLY A 58 7.57 -0.17 -6.63
CA GLY A 58 7.92 -1.41 -5.92
C GLY A 58 7.95 -1.22 -4.40
N LEU A 59 8.51 -0.11 -3.92
CA LEU A 59 8.51 0.24 -2.49
C LEU A 59 7.09 0.48 -1.97
N CYS A 60 6.23 1.19 -2.72
CA CYS A 60 4.83 1.39 -2.34
C CYS A 60 4.07 0.06 -2.25
N ILE A 61 4.25 -0.84 -3.21
CA ILE A 61 3.66 -2.18 -3.17
C ILE A 61 4.19 -2.97 -1.97
N GLY A 62 5.49 -2.86 -1.67
CA GLY A 62 6.11 -3.50 -0.52
C GLY A 62 5.56 -3.01 0.82
N VAL A 63 5.41 -1.69 0.99
CA VAL A 63 4.79 -1.09 2.19
C VAL A 63 3.34 -1.54 2.33
N TRP A 64 2.59 -1.51 1.24
CA TRP A 64 1.21 -1.98 1.22
C TRP A 64 1.12 -3.46 1.62
N TYR A 65 1.95 -4.34 1.05
CA TYR A 65 2.00 -5.75 1.41
C TYR A 65 2.33 -5.97 2.89
N VAL A 66 3.38 -5.29 3.41
CA VAL A 66 3.78 -5.41 4.82
C VAL A 66 2.67 -4.96 5.77
N SER A 67 1.86 -3.96 5.38
CA SER A 67 0.73 -3.49 6.18
C SER A 67 -0.36 -4.54 6.40
N GLY A 68 -0.52 -5.50 5.48
CA GLY A 68 -1.47 -6.61 5.59
C GLY A 68 -0.94 -7.82 6.37
N THR A 69 0.32 -7.79 6.84
CA THR A 69 0.92 -8.95 7.50
C THR A 69 0.37 -9.16 8.93
N PRO A 70 0.37 -10.41 9.44
CA PRO A 70 -0.04 -10.69 10.83
C PRO A 70 0.76 -9.91 11.88
N TYR A 71 1.99 -9.50 11.55
CA TYR A 71 2.81 -8.66 12.40
C TYR A 71 2.14 -7.30 12.68
N MET A 72 1.56 -6.66 11.66
CA MET A 72 0.86 -5.38 11.75
C MET A 72 -0.38 -5.47 12.64
N ASN A 73 -1.12 -6.57 12.53
CA ASN A 73 -2.27 -6.87 13.41
C ASN A 73 -1.86 -7.06 14.87
N SER A 74 -0.60 -7.40 15.13
CA SER A 74 -0.09 -7.60 16.48
C SER A 74 0.44 -6.34 17.16
N LEU A 75 0.40 -5.18 16.49
CA LEU A 75 0.89 -3.91 17.03
C LEU A 75 0.03 -3.38 18.19
N ILE A 76 -1.27 -3.68 18.15
CA ILE A 76 -2.22 -3.30 19.19
C ILE A 76 -2.70 -4.59 19.85
N ARG A 77 -2.43 -4.76 21.14
CA ARG A 77 -2.95 -5.89 21.93
C ARG A 77 -3.65 -5.31 23.16
N ASN A 78 -4.88 -5.75 23.41
CA ASN A 78 -5.68 -5.30 24.55
C ASN A 78 -5.88 -3.77 24.61
N GLY A 79 -5.86 -3.08 23.47
CA GLY A 79 -5.95 -1.61 23.41
C GLY A 79 -4.66 -0.86 23.69
N GLU A 80 -3.56 -1.57 23.99
CA GLU A 80 -2.24 -0.98 24.23
C GLU A 80 -1.35 -1.11 22.99
N ILE A 81 -0.60 -0.04 22.70
CA ILE A 81 0.42 -0.02 21.65
C ILE A 81 1.66 -0.73 22.17
N GLN A 82 2.06 -1.80 21.49
CA GLN A 82 3.33 -2.48 21.80
C GLN A 82 4.50 -1.71 21.18
N ILE A 83 5.15 -0.87 21.98
CA ILE A 83 6.26 -0.02 21.55
C ILE A 83 7.40 -0.82 20.92
N ASP A 84 7.71 -1.99 21.48
CA ASP A 84 8.77 -2.87 20.95
C ASP A 84 8.49 -3.32 19.50
N LYS A 85 7.21 -3.42 19.14
CA LYS A 85 6.80 -3.85 17.80
C LYS A 85 6.56 -2.69 16.84
N ILE A 86 6.16 -1.52 17.35
CA ILE A 86 5.94 -0.33 16.52
C ILE A 86 7.26 0.28 16.06
N LEU A 87 8.30 0.18 16.89
CA LEU A 87 9.59 0.82 16.63
C LEU A 87 10.25 0.33 15.32
N PRO A 88 10.32 -0.98 15.01
CA PRO A 88 10.77 -1.47 13.71
C PRO A 88 9.95 -0.95 12.53
N VAL A 89 8.62 -0.79 12.69
CA VAL A 89 7.73 -0.29 11.62
C VAL A 89 8.01 1.17 11.34
N VAL A 90 8.14 1.99 12.38
CA VAL A 90 8.45 3.42 12.25
C VAL A 90 9.84 3.61 11.63
N PHE A 91 10.85 2.86 12.09
CA PHE A 91 12.19 2.91 11.50
C PHE A 91 12.20 2.46 10.03
N GLY A 92 11.54 1.35 9.73
CA GLY A 92 11.41 0.86 8.35
C GLY A 92 10.71 1.88 7.45
N GLY A 93 9.60 2.46 7.92
CA GLY A 93 8.88 3.51 7.20
C GLY A 93 9.72 4.76 6.96
N ALA A 94 10.45 5.22 7.98
CA ALA A 94 11.37 6.36 7.85
C ALA A 94 12.51 6.08 6.86
N ALA A 95 13.08 4.87 6.87
CA ALA A 95 14.12 4.47 5.92
C ALA A 95 13.59 4.43 4.47
N VAL A 96 12.40 3.88 4.26
CA VAL A 96 11.74 3.86 2.94
C VAL A 96 11.45 5.28 2.46
N LEU A 97 10.93 6.15 3.33
CA LEU A 97 10.69 7.56 3.01
C LEU A 97 11.99 8.30 2.66
N GLY A 98 13.05 8.10 3.45
CA GLY A 98 14.37 8.67 3.17
C GLY A 98 14.92 8.23 1.81
N LEU A 99 14.74 6.95 1.46
CA LEU A 99 15.12 6.42 0.15
C LEU A 99 14.30 7.03 -0.99
N ILE A 100 12.98 7.18 -0.83
CA ILE A 100 12.11 7.83 -1.83
C ILE A 100 12.52 9.29 -2.03
N ILE A 101 12.75 10.04 -0.95
CA ILE A 101 13.21 11.43 -1.01
C ILE A 101 14.55 11.52 -1.75
N TYR A 102 15.50 10.63 -1.45
CA TYR A 102 16.79 10.57 -2.15
C TYR A 102 16.61 10.28 -3.65
N LEU A 103 15.75 9.34 -4.03
CA LEU A 103 15.50 9.00 -5.43
C LEU A 103 14.80 10.12 -6.20
N LEU A 104 13.92 10.89 -5.55
CA LEU A 104 13.19 12.00 -6.17
C LEU A 104 14.01 13.28 -6.26
N PHE A 105 14.77 13.63 -5.23
CA PHE A 105 15.44 14.93 -5.11
C PHE A 105 16.97 14.84 -5.01
N GLY A 106 17.50 13.77 -4.41
CA GLY A 106 18.93 13.61 -4.16
C GLY A 106 19.72 13.14 -5.38
N ARG A 107 19.06 12.37 -6.27
CA ARG A 107 19.61 11.99 -7.56
C ARG A 107 19.12 12.97 -8.63
N SER A 108 19.77 14.14 -8.68
CA SER A 108 19.86 14.93 -9.91
C SER A 108 20.35 14.00 -11.01
N ASP A 109 19.69 13.99 -12.16
CA ASP A 109 20.34 13.48 -13.37
C ASP A 109 21.59 14.32 -13.68
#